data_AF-A0A1F4ZTW4-F1
#
_entry.id   AF-A0A1F4ZTW4-F1
#
_cell.length_a   1.000
_cell.length_b   1.000
_cell.length_c   1.000
_cell.angle_alpha   90.00
_cell.angle_beta   90.00
_cell.angle_gamma   90.00
#
_symmetry.space_group_name_H-M   'P 1'
#
loop_
_entity.id
_entity.type
_entity.pdbx_description
1 polymer ?
#
loop_
_entity_poly.entity_id
_entity_poly.type
_entity_poly.pdbx_seq_one_letter_code
_entity_poly.pdbx_strand_id
1 'polypeptide(L)'
;MVGKGFKKFSERSLVIVKPDGVQRGLVGEIISRFEKKGLKIVAMKMVWPTEDLARQHYDQPEHAAIALGEKTIAAYKEKGIELKESPMEIAKDIQKKLVHYMTGGPVVVMIIEGAHAISHVRKIRGGTNPLSADVGSITADLTIDSYFIADEDARAVRNLVHASGSVEEANMEIAIWFRPEEIHEYFMAIDEVLYSKEWENTFRKLVKGK
;
A
#
# COMPACT_ATOMS: atom_id res chain seq x y z
N MET A 1 -9.31 8.09 26.70
CA MET A 1 -10.51 8.06 25.82
C MET A 1 -10.12 8.77 24.52
N VAL A 2 -10.09 8.04 23.41
CA VAL A 2 -9.72 8.59 22.09
C VAL A 2 -10.61 9.80 21.76
N GLY A 3 -10.00 10.95 21.51
CA GLY A 3 -10.74 12.19 21.26
C GLY A 3 -11.57 12.12 19.98
N LYS A 4 -12.71 12.84 19.95
CA LYS A 4 -13.56 13.00 18.75
C LYS A 4 -12.78 13.42 17.49
N GLY A 5 -11.64 14.11 17.66
CA GLY A 5 -10.76 14.52 16.57
C GLY A 5 -10.12 13.35 15.83
N PHE A 6 -9.65 12.33 16.54
CA PHE A 6 -9.05 11.15 15.89
C PHE A 6 -10.06 10.40 15.03
N LYS A 7 -11.27 10.14 15.55
CA LYS A 7 -12.30 9.42 14.79
C LYS A 7 -12.63 10.09 13.46
N LYS A 8 -12.50 11.42 13.36
CA LYS A 8 -12.71 12.17 12.12
C LYS A 8 -11.62 11.91 11.07
N PHE A 9 -10.39 11.67 11.50
CA PHE A 9 -9.22 11.52 10.61
C PHE A 9 -8.70 10.08 10.55
N SER A 10 -9.34 9.15 11.26
CA SER A 10 -8.98 7.74 11.27
C SER A 10 -9.30 7.12 9.92
N GLU A 11 -8.25 6.73 9.20
CA GLU A 11 -8.32 6.06 7.91
C GLU A 11 -7.69 4.66 8.03
N ARG A 12 -8.06 3.78 7.12
CA ARG A 12 -7.44 2.47 6.92
C ARG A 12 -6.89 2.39 5.50
N SER A 13 -5.71 1.80 5.35
CA SER A 13 -5.10 1.52 4.06
C SER A 13 -4.79 0.03 3.98
N LEU A 14 -5.10 -0.59 2.84
CA LEU A 14 -4.61 -1.93 2.55
C LEU A 14 -3.13 -1.82 2.13
N VAL A 15 -2.30 -2.66 2.73
CA VAL A 15 -0.90 -2.83 2.36
C VAL A 15 -0.65 -4.30 2.02
N ILE A 16 0.01 -4.56 0.89
CA ILE A 16 0.41 -5.91 0.50
C ILE A 16 1.91 -5.95 0.28
N VAL A 17 2.61 -6.75 1.08
CA VAL A 17 3.98 -7.17 0.77
C VAL A 17 3.90 -8.23 -0.32
N LYS A 18 4.36 -7.89 -1.51
CA LYS A 18 4.33 -8.69 -2.73
C LYS A 18 5.32 -9.86 -2.65
N PRO A 19 5.26 -10.84 -3.58
CA PRO A 19 6.05 -12.07 -3.46
C PRO A 19 7.56 -11.85 -3.36
N ASP A 20 8.10 -10.88 -4.09
CA ASP A 20 9.51 -10.50 -3.99
C ASP A 20 9.88 -9.96 -2.59
N GLY A 21 9.00 -9.19 -1.96
CA GLY A 21 9.21 -8.72 -0.59
C GLY A 21 9.20 -9.86 0.43
N VAL A 22 8.28 -10.82 0.28
CA VAL A 22 8.21 -12.00 1.15
C VAL A 22 9.40 -12.92 0.96
N GLN A 23 9.72 -13.28 -0.29
CA GLN A 23 10.80 -14.20 -0.63
C GLN A 23 12.20 -13.65 -0.29
N ARG A 24 12.35 -12.33 -0.23
CA ARG A 24 13.59 -11.67 0.21
C ARG A 24 13.67 -11.51 1.73
N GLY A 25 12.68 -11.98 2.50
CA GLY A 25 12.66 -11.88 3.96
C GLY A 25 12.44 -10.46 4.49
N LEU A 26 11.78 -9.58 3.71
CA LEU A 26 11.64 -8.15 4.05
C LEU A 26 10.37 -7.82 4.84
N VAL A 27 9.54 -8.81 5.19
CA VAL A 27 8.25 -8.61 5.88
C VAL A 27 8.43 -7.84 7.19
N GLY A 28 9.37 -8.26 8.04
CA GLY A 28 9.63 -7.60 9.33
C GLY A 28 10.16 -6.17 9.18
N GLU A 29 11.04 -5.93 8.20
CA GLU A 29 11.57 -4.59 7.91
C GLU A 29 10.45 -3.65 7.44
N ILE A 30 9.58 -4.11 6.54
CA ILE A 30 8.45 -3.34 6.03
C ILE A 30 7.44 -3.01 7.14
N ILE A 31 7.04 -4.00 7.93
CA ILE A 31 6.14 -3.80 9.09
C ILE A 31 6.74 -2.77 10.05
N SER A 32 8.04 -2.89 10.34
CA SER A 32 8.75 -1.97 11.23
C SER A 32 8.67 -0.51 10.76
N ARG A 33 8.61 -0.24 9.45
CA ARG A 33 8.47 1.14 8.93
C ARG A 33 7.14 1.77 9.33
N PHE A 34 6.06 0.99 9.33
CA PHE A 34 4.72 1.47 9.71
C PHE A 34 4.58 1.58 11.23
N GLU A 35 5.04 0.56 11.97
CA GLU A 35 4.97 0.56 13.44
C GLU A 35 5.78 1.70 14.05
N LYS A 36 7.02 1.94 13.56
CA LYS A 36 7.87 3.05 14.03
C LYS A 36 7.24 4.43 13.76
N LYS A 37 6.35 4.53 12.77
CA LYS A 37 5.58 5.75 12.51
C LYS A 37 4.47 5.98 13.53
N GLY A 38 4.05 4.94 14.24
CA GLY A 38 2.88 4.95 15.12
C GLY A 38 1.59 4.49 14.43
N LEU A 39 1.68 3.89 13.25
CA LEU A 39 0.52 3.32 12.56
C LEU A 39 0.21 1.93 13.12
N LYS A 40 -1.08 1.57 13.13
CA LYS A 40 -1.60 0.36 13.78
C LYS A 40 -1.91 -0.72 12.75
N ILE A 41 -1.46 -1.95 12.98
CA ILE A 41 -1.93 -3.10 12.19
C ILE A 41 -3.21 -3.63 12.83
N VAL A 42 -4.34 -3.59 12.11
CA VAL A 42 -5.65 -4.06 12.61
C VAL A 42 -6.11 -5.39 12.01
N ALA A 43 -5.44 -5.87 10.96
CA ALA A 43 -5.59 -7.21 10.41
C ALA A 43 -4.31 -7.59 9.64
N MET A 44 -3.94 -8.87 9.64
CA MET A 44 -2.82 -9.36 8.85
C MET A 44 -2.98 -10.86 8.55
N LYS A 45 -2.66 -11.28 7.32
CA LYS A 45 -2.53 -12.69 6.95
C LYS A 45 -1.53 -12.92 5.83
N MET A 46 -0.93 -14.10 5.81
CA MET A 46 -0.16 -14.58 4.67
C MET A 46 -1.06 -15.46 3.81
N VAL A 47 -1.06 -15.22 2.50
CA VAL A 47 -1.86 -15.99 1.53
C VAL A 47 -1.05 -16.22 0.27
N TRP A 48 -1.35 -17.31 -0.43
CA TRP A 48 -0.93 -17.49 -1.82
C TRP A 48 -2.13 -17.07 -2.69
N PRO A 49 -2.10 -15.91 -3.36
CA PRO A 49 -3.27 -15.42 -4.10
C PRO A 49 -3.58 -16.33 -5.29
N THR A 50 -4.86 -16.64 -5.50
CA THR A 50 -5.32 -17.20 -6.76
C THR A 50 -5.31 -16.13 -7.85
N GLU A 51 -5.33 -16.55 -9.11
CA GLU A 51 -5.45 -15.61 -10.23
C GLU A 51 -6.73 -14.77 -10.14
N ASP A 52 -7.86 -15.37 -9.77
CA ASP A 52 -9.13 -14.66 -9.60
C ASP A 52 -9.05 -13.59 -8.50
N LEU A 53 -8.43 -13.91 -7.35
CA LEU A 53 -8.28 -12.95 -6.26
C LEU A 53 -7.37 -11.78 -6.67
N ALA A 54 -6.26 -12.07 -7.36
CA ALA A 54 -5.36 -11.04 -7.88
C ALA A 54 -6.03 -10.18 -8.97
N ARG A 55 -6.89 -10.78 -9.82
CA ARG A 55 -7.68 -10.05 -10.81
C ARG A 55 -8.69 -9.12 -10.16
N GLN A 56 -9.44 -9.58 -9.17
CA GLN A 56 -10.37 -8.74 -8.42
C GLN A 56 -9.66 -7.54 -7.79
N HIS A 57 -8.45 -7.74 -7.25
CA HIS A 57 -7.66 -6.65 -6.68
C HIS A 57 -7.21 -5.60 -7.70
N TYR A 58 -6.82 -6.01 -8.91
CA TYR A 58 -6.38 -5.10 -9.97
C TYR A 58 -7.48 -4.72 -10.96
N ASP A 59 -8.73 -5.07 -10.69
CA ASP A 59 -9.83 -4.65 -11.53
C ASP A 59 -10.08 -3.17 -11.31
N GLN A 60 -10.10 -2.42 -12.41
CA GLN A 60 -10.28 -0.97 -12.36
C GLN A 60 -11.46 -0.58 -13.24
N PRO A 61 -12.21 0.45 -12.84
CA PRO A 61 -13.22 1.03 -13.71
C PRO A 61 -12.63 1.41 -15.08
N GLU A 62 -13.43 1.26 -16.13
CA GLU A 62 -12.99 1.46 -17.51
C GLU A 62 -12.28 2.81 -17.74
N HIS A 63 -12.80 3.89 -17.16
CA HIS A 63 -12.21 5.22 -17.27
C HIS A 63 -10.80 5.30 -16.65
N ALA A 64 -10.56 4.60 -15.54
CA ALA A 64 -9.25 4.55 -14.88
C ALA A 64 -8.24 3.72 -15.70
N ALA A 65 -8.71 2.60 -16.27
CA ALA A 65 -7.91 1.77 -17.17
C ALA A 65 -7.47 2.57 -18.42
N ILE A 66 -8.39 3.32 -19.04
CA ILE A 66 -8.08 4.19 -20.18
C ILE A 66 -7.04 5.25 -19.80
N ALA A 67 -7.24 5.95 -18.67
CA ALA A 67 -6.31 6.98 -18.20
C ALA A 67 -4.90 6.42 -17.92
N LEU A 68 -4.80 5.20 -17.40
CA LEU A 68 -3.53 4.49 -17.21
C LEU A 68 -2.85 4.20 -18.55
N GLY A 69 -3.61 3.73 -19.53
CA GLY A 69 -3.12 3.48 -20.89
C GLY A 69 -2.61 4.75 -21.57
N GLU A 70 -3.38 5.84 -21.53
CA GLU A 70 -3.00 7.14 -22.09
C GLU A 70 -1.72 7.70 -21.46
N LYS A 71 -1.62 7.62 -20.13
CA LYS A 71 -0.41 8.03 -19.41
C LYS A 71 0.81 7.19 -19.82
N THR A 72 0.61 5.90 -20.06
CA THR A 72 1.68 5.00 -20.50
C THR A 72 2.12 5.36 -21.92
N ILE A 73 1.19 5.59 -22.85
CA ILE A 73 1.48 6.04 -24.22
C ILE A 73 2.28 7.35 -24.18
N ALA A 74 1.86 8.32 -23.38
CA ALA A 74 2.57 9.60 -23.23
C ALA A 74 4.02 9.40 -22.72
N ALA A 75 4.20 8.56 -21.68
CA ALA A 75 5.52 8.28 -21.13
C ALA A 75 6.45 7.55 -22.13
N TYR A 76 5.91 6.64 -22.96
CA TYR A 76 6.69 5.96 -23.99
C TYR A 76 7.02 6.89 -25.16
N LYS A 77 6.11 7.79 -25.51
CA LYS A 77 6.35 8.81 -26.54
C LYS A 77 7.49 9.77 -26.15
N GLU A 78 7.60 10.14 -24.87
CA GLU A 78 8.74 10.93 -24.36
C GLU A 78 10.08 10.19 -24.48
N LYS A 79 10.06 8.84 -24.45
CA LYS A 79 11.24 7.99 -24.70
C LYS A 79 11.52 7.77 -26.20
N GLY A 80 10.72 8.35 -27.10
CA GLY A 80 10.84 8.16 -28.54
C GLY A 80 10.26 6.84 -29.06
N ILE A 81 9.43 6.16 -28.27
CA ILE A 81 8.78 4.89 -28.63
C ILE A 81 7.30 5.14 -28.91
N GLU A 82 6.85 4.79 -30.11
CA GLU A 82 5.42 4.81 -30.46
C GLU A 82 4.79 3.44 -30.22
N LEU A 83 3.80 3.41 -29.31
CA LEU A 83 2.96 2.25 -29.09
C LEU A 83 1.82 2.22 -30.12
N LYS A 84 1.49 1.04 -30.64
CA LYS A 84 0.42 0.85 -31.65
C LYS A 84 -0.91 0.42 -31.02
N GLU A 85 -0.82 -0.11 -29.81
CA GLU A 85 -1.92 -0.62 -29.00
C GLU A 85 -2.80 0.53 -28.48
N SER A 86 -4.09 0.25 -28.34
CA SER A 86 -5.03 1.15 -27.70
C SER A 86 -4.75 1.30 -26.20
N PRO A 87 -5.19 2.40 -25.55
CA PRO A 87 -5.08 2.56 -24.10
C PRO A 87 -5.64 1.36 -23.31
N MET A 88 -6.73 0.76 -23.81
CA MET A 88 -7.37 -0.39 -23.17
C MET A 88 -6.55 -1.68 -23.30
N GLU A 89 -5.91 -1.92 -24.45
CA GLU A 89 -5.01 -3.06 -24.64
C GLU A 89 -3.79 -2.96 -23.74
N ILE A 90 -3.22 -1.76 -23.61
CA ILE A 90 -2.10 -1.47 -22.71
C ILE A 90 -2.52 -1.71 -21.25
N ALA A 91 -3.67 -1.20 -20.83
CA ALA A 91 -4.16 -1.39 -19.46
C ALA A 91 -4.37 -2.88 -19.12
N LYS A 92 -4.94 -3.66 -20.05
CA LYS A 92 -5.11 -5.12 -19.89
C LYS A 92 -3.78 -5.86 -19.80
N ASP A 93 -2.78 -5.46 -20.59
CA ASP A 93 -1.45 -6.05 -20.52
C ASP A 93 -0.76 -5.74 -19.17
N ILE A 94 -0.85 -4.48 -18.70
CA ILE A 94 -0.34 -4.09 -17.38
C ILE A 94 -1.04 -4.90 -16.27
N GLN A 95 -2.36 -5.02 -16.33
CA GLN A 95 -3.13 -5.82 -15.37
C GLN A 95 -2.67 -7.29 -15.38
N LYS A 96 -2.49 -7.88 -16.57
CA LYS A 96 -1.98 -9.25 -16.70
C LYS A 96 -0.60 -9.42 -16.07
N LYS A 97 0.32 -8.48 -16.29
CA LYS A 97 1.66 -8.49 -15.67
C LYS A 97 1.60 -8.36 -14.15
N LEU A 98 0.72 -7.50 -13.63
CA LEU A 98 0.50 -7.32 -12.19
C LEU A 98 -0.09 -8.58 -11.53
N VAL A 99 -1.07 -9.22 -12.17
CA VAL A 99 -1.65 -10.49 -11.71
C VAL A 99 -0.59 -11.57 -11.69
N HIS A 100 0.19 -11.73 -12.77
CA HIS A 100 1.27 -12.72 -12.82
C HIS A 100 2.32 -12.50 -11.72
N TYR A 101 2.67 -11.24 -11.44
CA TYR A 101 3.58 -10.91 -10.35
C TYR A 101 2.98 -11.25 -8.97
N MET A 102 1.72 -10.93 -8.72
CA MET A 102 1.06 -11.19 -7.43
C MET A 102 0.83 -12.68 -7.14
N THR A 103 0.64 -13.50 -8.17
CA THR A 103 0.43 -14.95 -8.02
C THR A 103 1.73 -15.77 -8.02
N GLY A 104 2.87 -15.14 -8.28
CA GLY A 104 4.19 -15.78 -8.35
C GLY A 104 4.74 -16.28 -7.01
N GLY A 105 4.07 -16.01 -5.88
CA GLY A 105 4.47 -16.51 -4.57
C GLY A 105 3.54 -16.03 -3.45
N PRO A 106 3.89 -16.32 -2.18
CA PRO A 106 3.10 -15.86 -1.05
C PRO A 106 3.19 -14.35 -0.89
N VAL A 107 2.09 -13.74 -0.46
CA VAL A 107 2.02 -12.33 -0.07
C VAL A 107 1.63 -12.20 1.39
N VAL A 108 2.03 -11.09 2.02
CA VAL A 108 1.53 -10.69 3.34
C VAL A 108 0.64 -9.48 3.17
N VAL A 109 -0.64 -9.65 3.48
CA VAL A 109 -1.67 -8.61 3.38
C VAL A 109 -1.96 -8.09 4.77
N MET A 110 -2.03 -6.78 4.93
CA MET A 110 -2.32 -6.15 6.22
C MET A 110 -3.18 -4.89 6.04
N ILE A 111 -3.95 -4.56 7.08
CA ILE A 111 -4.68 -3.30 7.17
C ILE A 111 -3.96 -2.40 8.16
N ILE A 112 -3.55 -1.23 7.67
CA ILE A 112 -2.88 -0.19 8.46
C ILE A 112 -3.88 0.91 8.80
N GLU A 113 -4.12 1.14 10.09
CA GLU A 113 -5.01 2.16 10.64
C GLU A 113 -4.22 3.31 11.28
N GLY A 114 -4.74 4.53 11.17
CA GLY A 114 -4.21 5.71 11.85
C GLY A 114 -4.82 7.01 11.31
N ALA A 115 -4.46 8.14 11.94
CA ALA A 115 -4.83 9.45 11.41
C ALA A 115 -4.16 9.67 10.04
N HIS A 116 -4.94 9.92 8.98
CA HIS A 116 -4.44 10.08 7.62
C HIS A 116 -3.57 8.91 7.12
N ALA A 117 -3.94 7.68 7.51
CA ALA A 117 -3.17 6.48 7.25
C ALA A 117 -2.77 6.33 5.79
N ILE A 118 -3.67 6.59 4.84
CA ILE A 118 -3.41 6.41 3.40
C ILE A 118 -2.26 7.31 2.96
N SER A 119 -2.30 8.59 3.35
CA SER A 119 -1.24 9.54 3.00
C SER A 119 0.11 9.15 3.62
N HIS A 120 0.11 8.72 4.89
CA HIS A 120 1.34 8.29 5.56
C HIS A 120 1.90 7.00 4.98
N VAL A 121 1.05 6.00 4.71
CA VAL A 121 1.44 4.73 4.11
C VAL A 121 2.06 4.96 2.73
N ARG A 122 1.42 5.76 1.86
CA ARG A 122 1.95 6.07 0.53
C ARG A 122 3.30 6.78 0.60
N LYS A 123 3.48 7.70 1.56
CA LYS A 123 4.76 8.39 1.78
C LYS A 123 5.86 7.44 2.25
N ILE A 124 5.56 6.52 3.18
CA ILE A 124 6.52 5.51 3.65
C ILE A 124 6.87 4.53 2.54
N ARG A 125 5.86 4.12 1.76
CA ARG A 125 6.04 3.20 0.64
C ARG A 125 6.93 3.82 -0.44
N GLY A 126 6.67 5.06 -0.84
CA GLY A 126 7.40 5.78 -1.89
C GLY A 126 6.79 5.63 -3.28
N GLY A 127 7.41 6.29 -4.26
CA GLY A 127 6.98 6.26 -5.67
C GLY A 127 6.97 4.85 -6.27
N THR A 128 6.22 4.66 -7.36
CA THR A 128 6.08 3.35 -8.03
C THR A 128 7.35 2.85 -8.72
N ASN A 129 8.16 3.77 -9.23
CA ASN A 129 9.46 3.48 -9.84
C ASN A 129 10.57 3.60 -8.78
N PRO A 130 11.27 2.51 -8.42
CA PRO A 130 12.34 2.59 -7.43
C PRO A 130 13.45 3.56 -7.78
N LEU A 131 13.85 3.61 -9.06
CA LEU A 131 14.92 4.48 -9.54
C LEU A 131 14.68 5.97 -9.23
N SER A 132 13.41 6.40 -9.16
CA SER A 132 13.04 7.79 -8.89
C SER A 132 12.28 7.95 -7.56
N ALA A 133 12.28 6.94 -6.69
CA ALA A 133 11.64 7.02 -5.39
C ALA A 133 12.53 7.78 -4.40
N ASP A 134 11.92 8.50 -3.47
CA ASP A 134 12.65 9.29 -2.48
C ASP A 134 13.39 8.39 -1.47
N VAL A 135 14.63 8.74 -1.16
CA VAL A 135 15.46 8.06 -0.16
C VAL A 135 14.72 8.02 1.20
N GLY A 136 14.78 6.89 1.89
CA GLY A 136 14.06 6.62 3.13
C GLY A 136 12.69 5.96 2.92
N SER A 137 12.21 5.88 1.67
CA SER A 137 11.01 5.09 1.33
C SER A 137 11.34 3.62 1.15
N ILE A 138 10.34 2.75 1.34
CA ILE A 138 10.49 1.29 1.12
C ILE A 138 10.98 1.00 -0.30
N THR A 139 10.37 1.65 -1.30
CA THR A 139 10.74 1.39 -2.69
C THR A 139 12.19 1.81 -2.97
N ALA A 140 12.65 2.96 -2.48
CA ALA A 140 14.02 3.43 -2.74
C ALA A 140 15.08 2.62 -1.96
N ASP A 141 14.81 2.33 -0.69
CA ASP A 141 15.82 1.73 0.19
C ASP A 141 16.03 0.23 -0.08
N LEU A 142 14.98 -0.47 -0.55
CA LEU A 142 14.95 -1.92 -0.54
C LEU A 142 14.92 -2.56 -1.94
N THR A 143 14.88 -1.80 -3.03
CA THR A 143 14.95 -2.39 -4.38
C THR A 143 15.63 -1.46 -5.39
N ILE A 144 16.35 -2.07 -6.32
CA ILE A 144 17.10 -1.39 -7.40
C ILE A 144 16.43 -1.57 -8.77
N ASP A 145 15.21 -2.12 -8.80
CA ASP A 145 14.45 -2.32 -10.05
C ASP A 145 14.04 -0.97 -10.66
N SER A 146 13.60 -0.98 -11.92
CA SER A 146 13.14 0.25 -12.58
C SER A 146 12.16 -0.06 -13.70
N TYR A 147 11.47 0.96 -14.20
CA TYR A 147 10.70 0.80 -15.44
C TYR A 147 11.58 0.31 -16.60
N PHE A 148 12.83 0.74 -16.71
CA PHE A 148 13.72 0.30 -17.80
C PHE A 148 13.94 -1.22 -17.80
N ILE A 149 14.27 -1.78 -16.64
CA ILE A 149 14.52 -3.23 -16.52
C ILE A 149 13.20 -4.00 -16.67
N ALA A 150 12.11 -3.51 -16.08
CA ALA A 150 10.81 -4.16 -16.17
C ALA A 150 10.22 -4.14 -17.60
N ASP A 151 10.42 -3.05 -18.33
CA ASP A 151 10.01 -2.89 -19.73
C ASP A 151 10.79 -3.88 -20.62
N GLU A 152 12.12 -3.96 -20.48
CA GLU A 152 12.99 -4.90 -21.21
C GLU A 152 12.60 -6.37 -20.94
N ASP A 153 12.30 -6.71 -19.68
CA ASP A 153 11.89 -8.05 -19.26
C ASP A 153 10.39 -8.35 -19.54
N ALA A 154 9.64 -7.41 -20.11
CA ALA A 154 8.20 -7.49 -20.31
C ALA A 154 7.40 -7.93 -19.06
N ARG A 155 7.73 -7.37 -17.89
CA ARG A 155 7.12 -7.71 -16.59
C ARG A 155 6.68 -6.47 -15.81
N ALA A 156 5.95 -6.69 -14.71
CA ALA A 156 5.69 -5.61 -13.75
C ALA A 156 6.97 -5.22 -12.99
N VAL A 157 7.05 -3.95 -12.57
CA VAL A 157 8.12 -3.50 -11.67
C VAL A 157 7.98 -4.17 -10.31
N ARG A 158 9.08 -4.75 -9.85
CA ARG A 158 9.24 -5.38 -8.53
C ARG A 158 9.54 -4.30 -7.50
N ASN A 159 8.46 -3.71 -7.00
CA ASN A 159 8.47 -2.59 -6.08
C ASN A 159 8.00 -2.95 -4.66
N LEU A 160 8.05 -4.24 -4.31
CA LEU A 160 7.87 -4.82 -2.97
C LEU A 160 6.50 -4.68 -2.32
N VAL A 161 5.87 -3.51 -2.41
CA VAL A 161 4.70 -3.15 -1.61
C VAL A 161 3.64 -2.48 -2.48
N HIS A 162 2.40 -2.99 -2.38
CA HIS A 162 1.18 -2.28 -2.75
C HIS A 162 0.66 -1.46 -1.56
N ALA A 163 0.07 -0.31 -1.85
CA ALA A 163 -0.64 0.52 -0.87
C ALA A 163 -1.80 1.24 -1.55
N SER A 164 -2.98 1.27 -0.92
CA SER A 164 -4.16 1.96 -1.44
C SER A 164 -3.89 3.45 -1.72
N GLY A 165 -4.45 3.98 -2.80
CA GLY A 165 -4.29 5.35 -3.27
C GLY A 165 -5.26 6.35 -2.65
N SER A 166 -6.49 5.93 -2.31
CA SER A 166 -7.53 6.76 -1.70
C SER A 166 -8.35 6.00 -0.65
N VAL A 167 -9.27 6.69 0.04
CA VAL A 167 -10.17 6.10 1.03
C VAL A 167 -11.14 5.13 0.36
N GLU A 168 -11.66 5.51 -0.81
CA GLU A 168 -12.58 4.71 -1.61
C GLU A 168 -11.89 3.42 -2.07
N GLU A 169 -10.69 3.55 -2.66
CA GLU A 169 -9.88 2.40 -3.08
C GLU A 169 -9.55 1.49 -1.91
N ALA A 170 -9.11 2.05 -0.78
CA ALA A 170 -8.81 1.26 0.42
C ALA A 170 -10.01 0.45 0.92
N ASN A 171 -11.21 1.05 0.93
CA ASN A 171 -12.41 0.33 1.37
C ASN A 171 -12.78 -0.83 0.44
N MET A 172 -12.68 -0.62 -0.88
CA MET A 172 -12.92 -1.68 -1.88
C MET A 172 -11.89 -2.80 -1.75
N GLU A 173 -10.61 -2.43 -1.67
CA GLU A 173 -9.51 -3.38 -1.52
C GLU A 173 -9.63 -4.19 -0.22
N ILE A 174 -9.91 -3.54 0.92
CA ILE A 174 -10.09 -4.23 2.21
C ILE A 174 -11.21 -5.27 2.12
N ALA A 175 -12.33 -4.94 1.46
CA ALA A 175 -13.45 -5.86 1.31
C ALA A 175 -13.12 -7.10 0.44
N ILE A 176 -12.17 -6.98 -0.50
CA ILE A 176 -11.67 -8.12 -1.29
C ILE A 176 -10.85 -9.07 -0.40
N TRP A 177 -9.99 -8.51 0.46
CA TRP A 177 -8.98 -9.29 1.17
C TRP A 177 -9.41 -9.75 2.56
N PHE A 178 -10.31 -9.05 3.25
CA PHE A 178 -10.69 -9.36 4.63
C PHE A 178 -12.20 -9.33 4.85
N ARG A 179 -12.69 -10.30 5.62
CA ARG A 179 -14.01 -10.23 6.22
C ARG A 179 -14.00 -9.27 7.43
N PRO A 180 -15.14 -8.66 7.79
CA PRO A 180 -15.22 -7.75 8.94
C PRO A 180 -14.71 -8.36 10.25
N GLU A 181 -14.88 -9.67 10.47
CA GLU A 181 -14.49 -10.35 11.70
C GLU A 181 -12.96 -10.57 11.80
N GLU A 182 -12.24 -10.43 10.69
CA GLU A 182 -10.77 -10.49 10.66
C GLU A 182 -10.13 -9.14 11.08
N ILE A 183 -10.94 -8.09 11.28
CA ILE A 183 -10.47 -6.73 11.58
C ILE A 183 -10.68 -6.43 13.06
N HIS A 184 -9.57 -6.20 13.77
CA HIS A 184 -9.56 -6.06 15.22
C HIS A 184 -9.53 -4.60 15.66
N GLU A 185 -10.35 -4.27 16.65
CA GLU A 185 -10.29 -3.00 17.37
C GLU A 185 -9.53 -3.16 18.68
N TYR A 186 -8.46 -2.38 18.83
CA TYR A 186 -7.67 -2.32 20.06
C TYR A 186 -6.98 -0.96 20.20
N PHE A 187 -6.43 -0.73 21.39
CA PHE A 187 -5.77 0.51 21.77
C PHE A 187 -4.26 0.31 21.86
N MET A 188 -3.49 1.23 21.25
CA MET A 188 -2.04 1.31 21.44
C MET A 188 -1.69 2.42 22.42
N ALA A 189 -0.57 2.28 23.14
CA ALA A 189 -0.10 3.34 24.04
C ALA A 189 0.07 4.70 23.33
N ILE A 190 0.52 4.68 22.06
CA ILE A 190 0.67 5.89 21.24
C ILE A 190 -0.66 6.56 20.89
N ASP A 191 -1.78 5.83 20.92
CA ASP A 191 -3.11 6.42 20.72
C ASP A 191 -3.44 7.39 21.86
N GLU A 192 -3.03 7.10 23.10
CA GLU A 192 -3.18 8.04 24.21
C GLU A 192 -2.31 9.28 23.98
N VAL A 193 -1.06 9.08 23.55
CA VAL A 193 -0.10 10.17 23.32
C VAL A 193 -0.58 11.14 22.24
N LEU A 194 -1.07 10.61 21.13
CA LEU A 194 -1.39 11.41 19.94
C LEU A 194 -2.84 11.91 19.93
N TYR A 195 -3.77 11.15 20.51
CA TYR A 195 -5.21 11.36 20.29
C TYR A 195 -6.01 11.67 21.56
N SER A 196 -5.41 11.56 22.73
CA SER A 196 -6.03 12.01 23.97
C SER A 196 -5.94 13.52 24.08
N LYS A 197 -7.07 14.18 24.34
CA LYS A 197 -7.10 15.63 24.63
C LYS A 197 -6.42 15.99 25.95
N GLU A 198 -6.21 15.00 26.80
CA GLU A 198 -5.73 15.17 28.16
C GLU A 198 -4.31 14.63 28.32
N TRP A 199 -3.64 14.26 27.23
CA TRP A 199 -2.31 13.63 27.30
C TRP A 199 -1.31 14.50 28.08
N GLU A 200 -1.32 15.81 27.85
CA GLU A 200 -0.47 16.78 28.56
C GLU A 200 -0.75 16.81 30.07
N ASN A 201 -1.96 16.40 30.47
CA ASN A 201 -2.37 16.27 31.87
C ASN A 201 -2.20 14.84 32.41
N THR A 202 -1.95 13.84 31.57
CA THR A 202 -1.81 12.43 31.98
C THR A 202 -0.68 12.24 32.98
N PHE A 203 0.46 12.90 32.79
CA PHE A 203 1.56 12.88 33.77
C PHE A 203 1.14 13.45 35.13
N ARG A 204 0.32 14.51 35.14
CA ARG A 204 -0.18 15.11 36.39
C ARG A 204 -1.11 14.16 37.13
N LYS A 205 -1.96 13.42 36.42
CA LYS A 205 -2.88 12.43 37.01
C LYS A 205 -2.12 11.22 37.57
N LEU A 206 -1.17 10.69 36.81
CA LEU A 206 -0.39 9.49 37.19
C LEU A 206 0.57 9.75 38.37
N VAL A 207 1.19 10.93 38.44
CA VAL A 207 2.19 11.24 39.48
C VAL A 207 1.59 11.93 40.71
N LYS A 208 0.55 12.75 40.55
CA LYS A 208 -0.02 13.53 41.68
C LYS A 208 -1.26 12.90 42.32
N GLY A 209 -1.69 11.71 41.88
CA GLY A 209 -2.78 10.96 42.49
C GLY A 209 -4.12 11.71 42.57
N LYS A 210 -4.37 12.62 41.63
CA LYS A 210 -5.63 13.39 41.51
C LYS A 210 -6.33 13.07 40.20
#